data_AF-A0A6S6TT35-F1
#
_entry.id   AF-A0A6S6TT35-F1
#
_cell.length_a   1.000
_cell.length_b   1.000
_cell.length_c   1.000
_cell.angle_alpha   90.00
_cell.angle_beta   90.00
_cell.angle_gamma   90.00
#
_symmetry.space_group_name_H-M   'P 1'
#
loop_
_entity.id
_entity.type
_entity.pdbx_description
1 polymer ?
#
loop_
_entity_poly.entity_id
_entity_poly.type
_entity_poly.pdbx_seq_one_letter_code
_entity_poly.pdbx_strand_id
1 'polypeptide(L)' 'KNKEITLAINTSNEQGAKKDGKTIRQSVLRENVAYFTTIAAAKATAEAIKSLQASEGELEPRALQDYLN' A
#
# COMPACT_ATOMS: atom_id res chain seq x y z
N LYS A 1 17.60 0.99 10.59
CA LYS A 1 17.17 0.70 9.20
C LYS A 1 17.20 2.00 8.41
N ASN A 2 17.57 1.99 7.13
CA ASN A 2 18.07 3.20 6.42
C ASN A 2 17.00 4.13 5.79
N LYS A 3 15.70 3.90 6.06
CA LYS A 3 14.58 4.67 5.43
C LYS A 3 14.61 4.69 3.88
N GLU A 4 15.22 3.69 3.26
CA GLU A 4 15.40 3.62 1.80
C GLU A 4 14.14 3.25 1.02
N ILE A 5 13.08 2.79 1.71
CA ILE A 5 11.84 2.37 1.06
C ILE A 5 10.62 3.06 1.69
N THR A 6 9.70 3.51 0.85
CA THR A 6 8.45 4.19 1.23
C THR A 6 7.23 3.26 1.09
N LEU A 7 7.37 2.17 0.33
CA LEU A 7 6.33 1.17 0.09
C LEU A 7 6.95 -0.23 -0.03
N ALA A 8 6.30 -1.25 0.53
CA ALA A 8 6.68 -2.65 0.39
C ALA A 8 5.52 -3.53 -0.11
N ILE A 9 5.80 -4.47 -1.01
CA ILE A 9 4.84 -5.49 -1.46
C ILE A 9 5.40 -6.86 -1.09
N ASN A 10 4.71 -7.58 -0.20
CA ASN A 10 5.11 -8.91 0.25
C ASN A 10 3.97 -9.91 0.02
N THR A 11 3.99 -10.58 -1.13
CA THR A 11 3.04 -11.65 -1.46
C THR A 11 3.62 -13.01 -1.09
N SER A 12 2.79 -13.95 -0.64
CA SER A 12 3.22 -15.32 -0.36
C SER A 12 2.16 -16.33 -0.82
N ASN A 13 2.60 -17.31 -1.59
CA ASN A 13 1.79 -18.37 -2.19
C ASN A 13 2.01 -19.73 -1.49
N GLU A 14 2.97 -19.84 -0.57
CA GLU A 14 3.33 -21.11 0.07
C GLU A 14 3.34 -21.06 1.60
N GLN A 15 3.01 -22.19 2.22
CA GLN A 15 2.95 -22.33 3.67
C GLN A 15 4.34 -22.28 4.35
N GLY A 16 5.40 -22.69 3.66
CA GLY A 16 6.80 -22.56 4.14
C GLY A 16 7.29 -21.11 4.18
N ALA A 17 6.86 -20.27 3.25
CA ALA A 17 7.20 -18.85 3.19
C ALA A 17 6.55 -17.99 4.29
N LYS A 18 5.73 -18.59 5.17
CA LYS A 18 5.01 -17.87 6.23
C LYS A 18 5.94 -17.29 7.31
N LYS A 19 7.02 -17.98 7.67
CA LYS A 19 7.93 -17.53 8.74
C LYS A 19 8.76 -16.32 8.30
N ASP A 20 9.38 -16.39 7.13
CA ASP A 20 10.17 -15.27 6.60
C ASP A 20 9.27 -14.11 6.18
N GLY A 21 8.13 -14.40 5.56
CA GLY A 21 7.11 -13.40 5.28
C GLY A 21 6.61 -12.69 6.54
N LYS A 22 6.45 -13.40 7.67
CA LYS A 22 6.11 -12.78 8.96
C LYS A 22 7.21 -11.83 9.42
N THR A 23 8.47 -12.24 9.35
CA THR A 23 9.61 -11.39 9.74
C THR A 23 9.67 -10.12 8.90
N ILE A 24 9.49 -10.24 7.57
CA ILE A 24 9.45 -9.10 6.65
C ILE A 24 8.31 -8.14 7.02
N ARG A 25 7.07 -8.63 7.15
CA ARG A 25 5.92 -7.79 7.49
C ARG A 25 6.07 -7.10 8.84
N GLN A 26 6.58 -7.80 9.85
CA GLN A 26 6.87 -7.20 11.16
C GLN A 26 7.94 -6.10 11.06
N SER A 27 8.98 -6.32 10.25
CA SER A 27 10.04 -5.33 10.04
C SER A 27 9.56 -4.10 9.26
N VAL A 28 8.56 -4.25 8.40
CA VAL A 28 7.95 -3.15 7.64
C VAL A 28 7.00 -2.34 8.54
N LEU A 29 6.15 -3.01 9.30
CA LEU A 29 5.23 -2.39 10.27
C LEU A 29 5.97 -1.58 11.34
N ARG A 30 7.06 -2.12 11.91
CA ARG A 30 7.87 -1.43 12.93
C ARG A 30 8.46 -0.10 12.42
N GLU A 31 8.61 0.05 11.11
CA GLU A 31 9.23 1.20 10.48
C GLU A 31 8.19 2.16 9.89
N ASN A 32 6.89 1.90 10.12
CA ASN A 32 5.78 2.70 9.58
C ASN A 32 5.82 2.85 8.04
N VAL A 33 6.29 1.82 7.34
CA VAL A 33 6.29 1.78 5.87
C VAL A 33 4.98 1.17 5.39
N ALA A 34 4.31 1.85 4.45
CA ALA A 34 3.10 1.33 3.82
C ALA A 34 3.36 -0.04 3.17
N TYR A 35 2.44 -0.98 3.29
CA TYR A 35 2.66 -2.31 2.71
C TYR A 35 1.41 -3.05 2.29
N PHE A 36 1.59 -3.93 1.30
CA PHE A 36 0.53 -4.78 0.76
C PHE A 36 0.94 -6.24 0.72
N THR A 37 -0.04 -7.12 0.86
CA THR A 37 0.16 -8.58 0.87
C THR A 37 -0.39 -9.29 -0.35
N THR A 38 -1.04 -8.56 -1.26
CA THR A 38 -1.65 -9.11 -2.48
C THR A 38 -1.23 -8.32 -3.71
N ILE A 39 -1.14 -9.02 -4.85
CA ILE A 39 -0.88 -8.39 -6.14
C ILE A 39 -2.03 -7.45 -6.55
N ALA A 40 -3.27 -7.81 -6.21
CA ALA A 40 -4.42 -6.97 -6.51
C ALA A 40 -4.34 -5.60 -5.81
N ALA A 41 -3.98 -5.57 -4.52
CA ALA A 41 -3.80 -4.32 -3.79
C ALA A 41 -2.60 -3.51 -4.32
N ALA A 42 -1.52 -4.18 -4.73
CA ALA A 42 -0.39 -3.50 -5.37
C ALA A 42 -0.78 -2.82 -6.69
N LYS A 43 -1.56 -3.49 -7.54
CA LYS A 43 -2.07 -2.92 -8.79
C LYS A 43 -2.99 -1.71 -8.54
N ALA A 44 -3.97 -1.86 -7.66
CA ALA A 44 -4.87 -0.77 -7.29
C ALA A 44 -4.12 0.44 -6.73
N THR A 45 -3.08 0.20 -5.92
CA THR A 45 -2.24 1.28 -5.37
C THR A 45 -1.43 1.98 -6.46
N ALA A 46 -0.85 1.24 -7.41
CA ALA A 46 -0.13 1.84 -8.53
C ALA A 46 -1.05 2.73 -9.38
N GLU A 47 -2.28 2.29 -9.64
CA GLU A 47 -3.28 3.11 -10.34
C GLU A 47 -3.69 4.34 -9.54
N ALA A 48 -3.90 4.20 -8.23
CA ALA A 48 -4.22 5.33 -7.35
C ALA A 48 -3.09 6.37 -7.30
N ILE A 49 -1.83 5.94 -7.18
CA ILE A 49 -0.67 6.83 -7.23
C ILE A 49 -0.60 7.55 -8.57
N LYS A 50 -0.80 6.83 -9.68
CA LYS A 50 -0.83 7.44 -11.02
C LYS A 50 -1.93 8.51 -11.13
N SER A 51 -3.13 8.22 -10.63
CA SER A 51 -4.24 9.16 -10.63
C SER A 51 -3.94 10.40 -9.78
N LEU A 52 -3.33 10.20 -8.61
CA LEU A 52 -2.98 11.28 -7.69
C LEU A 52 -1.87 12.17 -8.25
N GLN A 53 -0.88 11.58 -8.93
CA GLN A 53 0.16 12.35 -9.64
C GLN A 53 -0.42 13.20 -10.77
N ALA A 54 -1.46 12.72 -11.45
CA ALA A 54 -2.15 13.47 -12.50
C ALA A 54 -2.98 14.64 -11.95
N SER A 55 -3.34 14.62 -10.67
CA SER A 55 -4.04 15.70 -9.96
C SER A 55 -3.12 16.53 -9.06
N GLU A 56 -1.84 16.63 -9.42
CA GLU A 56 -0.82 17.42 -8.69
C GLU A 56 -0.62 16.99 -7.22
N GLY A 57 -1.01 15.77 -6.86
CA GLY A 57 -0.89 15.26 -5.50
C GLY A 57 -2.12 15.54 -4.62
N GLU A 58 -3.16 16.18 -5.15
CA GLU A 58 -4.33 16.60 -4.39
C GLU A 58 -5.60 15.85 -4.83
N LEU A 59 -6.53 15.69 -3.89
CA LEU A 59 -7.86 15.15 -4.15
C LEU A 59 -8.88 16.21 -3.79
N GLU A 60 -9.83 16.45 -4.69
CA GLU A 60 -10.97 17.34 -4.45
C GLU A 60 -11.83 16.79 -3.31
N PRO A 61 -11.99 17.53 -2.19
CA PRO A 61 -12.89 17.15 -1.12
C PRO A 61 -14.34 17.15 -1.62
N ARG A 62 -15.10 16.12 -1.26
CA ARG A 62 -16.51 15.99 -1.64
C ARG A 62 -17.33 15.65 -0.40
N ALA A 63 -18.43 16.36 -0.20
CA ALA A 63 -19.31 16.08 0.93
C ALA A 63 -20.03 14.75 0.68
N LEU A 64 -20.25 13.96 1.74
CA LEU A 64 -20.96 12.68 1.62
C LEU A 64 -22.37 12.89 1.05
N GLN A 65 -23.02 14.00 1.42
CA GLN A 65 -24.34 14.39 0.95
C GLN A 65 -24.40 14.56 -0.57
N ASP A 66 -23.32 15.04 -1.21
CA ASP A 66 -23.26 15.22 -2.68
C ASP A 66 -23.42 13.90 -3.45
N TYR A 67 -23.21 12.76 -2.79
CA TYR A 67 -23.37 11.41 -3.36
C TYR A 67 -24.71 10.76 -3.03
N LEU A 68 -25.44 11.28 -2.03
CA LEU A 68 -26.63 10.64 -1.45
C LEU A 68 -27.92 11.42 -1.69
N ASN A 69 -27.83 12.61 -2.32
CA ASN A 69 -28.97 13.45 -2.71
C ASN A 69 -29.61 12.98 -4.01
#